data_AF-A0A7X8WSM6-F1
#
_entry.id   AF-A0A7X8WSM6-F1
#
_cell.length_a   1.000
_cell.length_b   1.000
_cell.length_c   1.000
_cell.angle_alpha   90.00
_cell.angle_beta   90.00
_cell.angle_gamma   90.00
#
_symmetry.space_group_name_H-M   'P 1'
#
loop_
_entity.id
_entity.type
_entity.pdbx_description
1 polymer ?
#
loop_
_entity_poly.entity_id
_entity_poly.type
_entity_poly.pdbx_seq_one_letter_code
_entity_poly.pdbx_strand_id
1 'polypeptide(L)'
;MAQTRAMLDMLDPSDSSAQCIDRLQTLARLKARIAALEVEEIADLEQHRHEEEAARGVPGSRRGHGLAAEIGLARGQSPARGARCLQVATVLSQDMPKTFNALELGQLDEERAQAVVKEVSWLTPEHRGEVDALMAGRFEGLGPRKLAGKVRAHAERLDQHGAVERNE
;
A
#
# COMPACT_ATOMS: atom_id res chain seq x y z
N MET A 1 -13.95 -17.59 -9.61
CA MET A 1 -14.68 -18.82 -9.24
C MET A 1 -14.15 -19.47 -7.94
N ALA A 2 -12.85 -19.73 -7.78
CA ALA A 2 -12.32 -20.31 -6.53
C ALA A 2 -12.42 -19.39 -5.30
N GLN A 3 -12.14 -18.09 -5.46
CA GLN A 3 -12.22 -17.10 -4.37
C GLN A 3 -13.67 -16.84 -3.90
N THR A 4 -14.63 -16.92 -4.81
CA THR A 4 -16.07 -16.79 -4.52
C THR A 4 -16.61 -17.98 -3.73
N ARG A 5 -16.06 -19.18 -3.95
CA ARG A 5 -16.42 -20.40 -3.18
C ARG A 5 -15.88 -20.36 -1.76
N ALA A 6 -14.66 -19.85 -1.56
CA ALA A 6 -14.11 -19.62 -0.22
C ALA A 6 -14.92 -18.59 0.60
N MET A 7 -15.51 -17.57 -0.05
CA MET A 7 -16.45 -16.65 0.61
C MET A 7 -17.77 -17.33 1.03
N LEU A 8 -18.23 -18.32 0.28
CA LEU A 8 -19.45 -19.08 0.60
C LEU A 8 -19.20 -20.09 1.73
N ASP A 9 -18.04 -20.75 1.77
CA ASP A 9 -17.65 -21.70 2.84
C ASP A 9 -17.39 -21.00 4.21
N MET A 10 -17.31 -19.66 4.21
CA MET A 10 -17.17 -18.83 5.40
C MET A 10 -18.50 -18.46 6.06
N LEU A 11 -19.63 -18.78 5.42
CA LEU A 11 -20.97 -18.48 5.93
C LEU A 11 -21.51 -19.55 6.88
N ASP A 12 -20.97 -20.77 6.85
CA ASP A 12 -21.32 -21.82 7.81
C ASP A 12 -20.67 -21.53 9.18
N PRO A 13 -21.34 -21.76 10.32
CA PRO A 13 -20.74 -21.59 11.65
C PRO A 13 -19.43 -22.40 11.80
N SER A 14 -18.47 -21.89 12.57
CA SER A 14 -17.29 -22.68 12.93
C SER A 14 -17.67 -23.64 14.06
N ASP A 15 -17.33 -24.92 13.93
CA ASP A 15 -17.61 -25.95 14.95
C ASP A 15 -16.44 -26.15 15.92
N SER A 16 -15.30 -25.46 15.71
CA SER A 16 -14.13 -25.54 16.59
C SER A 16 -13.29 -24.25 16.63
N SER A 17 -12.48 -24.11 17.68
CA SER A 17 -11.52 -23.01 17.81
C SER A 17 -10.41 -23.04 16.74
N ALA A 18 -9.95 -24.22 16.34
CA ALA A 18 -8.99 -24.39 15.25
C ALA A 18 -9.55 -23.85 13.92
N GLN A 19 -10.79 -24.20 13.59
CA GLN A 19 -11.47 -23.68 12.41
C GLN A 19 -11.67 -22.16 12.47
N CYS A 20 -11.94 -21.59 13.65
CA CYS A 20 -11.97 -20.13 13.83
C CYS A 20 -10.61 -19.49 13.49
N ILE A 21 -9.50 -20.08 13.93
CA ILE A 21 -8.15 -19.57 13.66
C ILE A 21 -7.85 -19.64 12.16
N ASP A 22 -8.12 -20.77 11.50
CA ASP A 22 -7.89 -20.94 10.06
C ASP A 22 -8.73 -19.96 9.22
N ARG A 23 -9.97 -19.71 9.63
CA ARG A 23 -10.84 -18.71 9.01
C ARG A 23 -10.34 -17.29 9.21
N LEU A 24 -9.88 -16.94 10.42
CA LEU A 24 -9.27 -15.63 10.67
C LEU A 24 -8.03 -15.40 9.81
N GLN A 25 -7.19 -16.43 9.61
CA GLN A 25 -6.04 -16.34 8.70
C GLN A 25 -6.48 -16.14 7.25
N THR A 26 -7.53 -16.84 6.81
CA THR A 26 -8.10 -16.69 5.46
C THR A 26 -8.68 -15.29 5.25
N LEU A 27 -9.44 -14.77 6.23
CA LEU A 27 -9.97 -13.41 6.23
C LEU A 27 -8.86 -12.36 6.15
N ALA A 28 -7.79 -12.53 6.92
CA ALA A 28 -6.67 -11.61 6.92
C ALA A 28 -6.01 -11.53 5.53
N ARG A 29 -5.78 -12.68 4.88
CA ARG A 29 -5.23 -12.73 3.51
C ARG A 29 -6.18 -12.11 2.49
N LEU A 30 -7.49 -12.34 2.62
CA LEU A 30 -8.49 -11.75 1.73
C LEU A 30 -8.54 -10.22 1.88
N LYS A 31 -8.50 -9.69 3.11
CA LYS A 31 -8.43 -8.24 3.36
C LYS A 31 -7.19 -7.62 2.75
N ALA A 32 -6.04 -8.28 2.87
CA ALA A 32 -4.80 -7.82 2.24
C ALA A 32 -4.90 -7.80 0.71
N ARG A 33 -5.49 -8.84 0.10
CA ARG A 33 -5.73 -8.85 -1.35
C ARG A 33 -6.68 -7.75 -1.80
N ILE A 34 -7.75 -7.50 -1.05
CA ILE A 34 -8.68 -6.39 -1.33
C ILE A 34 -7.93 -5.05 -1.26
N ALA A 35 -7.10 -4.85 -0.25
CA ALA A 35 -6.27 -3.65 -0.14
C ALA A 35 -5.29 -3.49 -1.32
N ALA A 36 -4.74 -4.59 -1.84
CA ALA A 36 -3.91 -4.54 -3.05
C ALA A 36 -4.72 -4.15 -4.30
N LEU A 37 -5.93 -4.69 -4.48
CA LEU A 37 -6.83 -4.27 -5.56
C LEU A 37 -7.22 -2.79 -5.44
N GLU A 38 -7.45 -2.28 -4.22
CA GLU A 38 -7.68 -0.85 -4.01
C GLU A 38 -6.47 0.01 -4.42
N VAL A 39 -5.25 -0.49 -4.23
CA VAL A 39 -4.02 0.20 -4.69
C VAL A 39 -3.97 0.25 -6.22
N GLU A 40 -4.27 -0.85 -6.91
CA GLU A 40 -4.33 -0.90 -8.38
C GLU A 40 -5.38 0.08 -8.92
N GLU A 41 -6.61 0.01 -8.41
CA GLU A 41 -7.71 0.90 -8.85
C GLU A 41 -7.41 2.38 -8.61
N ILE A 42 -6.73 2.72 -7.51
CA ILE A 42 -6.31 4.11 -7.25
C ILE A 42 -5.22 4.55 -8.23
N ALA A 43 -4.25 3.69 -8.54
CA ALA A 43 -3.19 3.99 -9.50
C ALA A 43 -3.75 4.15 -10.92
N ASP A 44 -4.67 3.27 -11.33
CA ASP A 44 -5.36 3.35 -12.61
C ASP A 44 -6.22 4.62 -12.71
N LEU A 45 -6.93 4.97 -11.64
CA LEU A 45 -7.69 6.22 -11.56
C LEU A 45 -6.78 7.46 -11.70
N GLU A 46 -5.61 7.47 -11.04
CA GLU A 46 -4.62 8.54 -11.19
C GLU A 46 -4.14 8.67 -12.63
N GLN A 47 -3.78 7.55 -13.26
CA GLN A 47 -3.33 7.51 -14.65
C GLN A 47 -4.41 8.01 -15.61
N HIS A 48 -5.63 7.50 -15.52
CA HIS A 48 -6.76 7.94 -16.34
C HIS A 48 -7.04 9.44 -16.16
N ARG A 49 -7.01 9.94 -14.91
CA ARG A 49 -7.21 11.37 -14.65
C ARG A 49 -6.15 12.22 -15.32
N HIS A 50 -4.88 11.83 -15.22
CA HIS A 50 -3.77 12.53 -15.86
C HIS A 50 -3.89 12.53 -17.39
N GLU A 51 -4.30 11.42 -18.00
CA GLU A 51 -4.53 11.31 -19.45
C GLU A 51 -5.69 12.18 -19.92
N GLU A 52 -6.83 12.16 -19.23
CA GLU A 52 -7.99 12.99 -19.54
C GLU A 52 -7.66 14.48 -19.45
N GLU A 53 -6.97 14.89 -18.39
CA GLU A 53 -6.58 16.28 -18.19
C GLU A 53 -5.52 16.72 -19.20
N ALA A 54 -4.59 15.84 -19.56
CA ALA A 54 -3.65 16.09 -20.65
C ALA A 54 -4.37 16.33 -21.98
N ALA A 55 -5.35 15.49 -22.32
CA ALA A 55 -6.16 15.63 -23.53
C ALA A 55 -6.96 16.93 -23.55
N ARG A 56 -7.34 17.46 -22.38
CA ARG A 56 -7.99 18.78 -22.22
C ARG A 56 -7.02 19.96 -22.18
N GLY A 57 -5.71 19.72 -22.34
CA GLY A 57 -4.68 20.77 -22.32
C GLY A 57 -4.34 21.31 -20.93
N VAL A 58 -4.68 20.59 -19.86
CA VAL A 58 -4.31 20.99 -18.50
C VAL A 58 -2.78 20.85 -18.34
N PRO A 59 -2.08 21.90 -17.87
CA PRO A 59 -0.65 21.83 -17.58
C PRO A 59 -0.32 20.74 -16.56
N GLY A 60 0.81 20.04 -16.72
CA GLY A 60 1.21 18.94 -15.84
C GLY A 60 1.20 19.29 -14.36
N SER A 61 1.58 20.52 -14.00
CA SER A 61 1.58 21.02 -12.61
C SER A 61 0.19 21.17 -11.97
N ARG A 62 -0.89 21.11 -12.76
CA ARG A 62 -2.28 21.20 -12.29
C ARG A 62 -3.06 19.91 -12.43
N ARG A 63 -2.43 18.84 -12.93
CA ARG A 63 -3.09 17.54 -13.09
C ARG A 63 -3.28 16.85 -11.73
N GLY A 64 -4.35 16.06 -11.62
CA GLY A 64 -4.71 15.35 -10.39
C GLY A 64 -5.24 16.25 -9.27
N HIS A 65 -5.48 17.54 -9.53
CA HIS A 65 -5.96 18.45 -8.49
C HIS A 65 -7.36 18.03 -8.00
N GLY A 66 -7.48 17.76 -6.70
CA GLY A 66 -8.73 17.29 -6.08
C GLY A 66 -8.91 15.76 -6.09
N LEU A 67 -8.05 15.02 -6.80
CA LEU A 67 -8.15 13.55 -6.90
C LEU A 67 -8.12 12.87 -5.53
N ALA A 68 -7.26 13.33 -4.63
CA ALA A 68 -7.20 12.83 -3.26
C ALA A 68 -8.53 12.98 -2.50
N ALA A 69 -9.29 14.05 -2.74
CA ALA A 69 -10.59 14.25 -2.12
C ALA A 69 -11.65 13.33 -2.73
N GLU A 70 -11.62 13.11 -4.05
CA GLU A 70 -12.49 12.15 -4.74
C GLU A 70 -12.28 10.72 -4.22
N ILE A 71 -11.02 10.29 -4.07
CA ILE A 71 -10.66 8.99 -3.47
C ILE A 71 -11.17 8.89 -2.04
N GLY A 72 -10.99 9.94 -1.23
CA GLY A 72 -11.51 10.00 0.13
C GLY A 72 -13.02 9.80 0.17
N LEU A 73 -13.76 10.55 -0.65
CA LEU A 73 -15.22 10.46 -0.76
C LEU A 73 -15.68 9.06 -1.21
N ALA A 74 -15.05 8.48 -2.23
CA ALA A 74 -15.38 7.14 -2.72
C ALA A 74 -15.22 6.05 -1.64
N ARG A 75 -14.26 6.23 -0.72
CA ARG A 75 -14.00 5.32 0.41
C ARG A 75 -14.78 5.67 1.68
N GLY A 76 -15.60 6.73 1.67
CA GLY A 76 -16.26 7.23 2.88
C GLY A 76 -15.29 7.73 3.95
N GLN A 77 -14.14 8.27 3.53
CA GLN A 77 -13.05 8.75 4.37
C GLN A 77 -12.80 10.26 4.19
N SER A 78 -12.04 10.86 5.10
CA SER A 78 -11.66 12.27 4.97
C SER A 78 -10.69 12.50 3.80
N PRO A 79 -10.61 13.72 3.23
CA PRO A 79 -9.65 14.04 2.16
C PRO A 79 -8.19 13.74 2.53
N ALA A 80 -7.82 13.94 3.80
CA ALA A 80 -6.48 13.61 4.29
C ALA A 80 -6.17 12.10 4.24
N ARG A 81 -7.18 11.25 4.47
CA ARG A 81 -7.03 9.80 4.28
C ARG A 81 -6.98 9.44 2.81
N GLY A 82 -7.78 10.08 1.96
CA GLY A 82 -7.71 9.91 0.51
C GLY A 82 -6.32 10.27 -0.05
N ALA A 83 -5.73 11.37 0.39
CA ALA A 83 -4.37 11.78 0.01
C ALA A 83 -3.31 10.73 0.41
N ARG A 84 -3.42 10.15 1.61
CA ARG A 84 -2.54 9.07 2.05
C ARG A 84 -2.70 7.83 1.19
N CYS A 85 -3.93 7.46 0.84
CA CYS A 85 -4.18 6.29 0.00
C CYS A 85 -3.63 6.49 -1.41
N LEU A 86 -3.81 7.68 -2.00
CA LEU A 86 -3.21 8.03 -3.28
C LEU A 86 -1.68 7.89 -3.22
N GLN A 87 -1.03 8.53 -2.23
CA GLN A 87 0.43 8.42 -2.07
C GLN A 87 0.90 6.96 -1.95
N VAL A 88 0.19 6.15 -1.16
CA VAL A 88 0.52 4.72 -0.97
C VAL A 88 0.36 3.96 -2.27
N ALA A 89 -0.72 4.18 -3.01
CA ALA A 89 -0.96 3.53 -4.28
C ALA A 89 0.12 3.89 -5.32
N THR A 90 0.44 5.18 -5.45
CA THR A 90 1.49 5.66 -6.36
C THR A 90 2.85 5.05 -6.00
N VAL A 91 3.28 5.10 -4.74
CA VAL A 91 4.61 4.57 -4.32
C VAL A 91 4.69 3.04 -4.47
N LEU A 92 3.65 2.30 -4.08
CA LEU A 92 3.66 0.84 -4.18
C LEU A 92 3.66 0.35 -5.64
N SER A 93 2.84 0.97 -6.49
CA SER A 93 2.72 0.57 -7.90
C SER A 93 3.95 0.95 -8.74
N GLN A 94 4.56 2.11 -8.47
CA GLN A 94 5.64 2.64 -9.30
C GLN A 94 7.03 2.27 -8.78
N ASP A 95 7.24 2.35 -7.46
CA ASP A 95 8.58 2.31 -6.87
C ASP A 95 8.86 1.06 -6.03
N MET A 96 7.81 0.41 -5.51
CA MET A 96 7.96 -0.70 -4.55
C MET A 96 7.17 -1.97 -4.93
N PRO A 97 7.40 -2.55 -6.12
CA PRO A 97 6.64 -3.71 -6.62
C PRO A 97 6.78 -4.97 -5.76
N LYS A 98 7.88 -5.16 -5.01
CA LYS A 98 8.05 -6.32 -4.11
C LYS A 98 7.21 -6.18 -2.85
N THR A 99 7.12 -4.98 -2.29
CA THR A 99 6.22 -4.64 -1.18
C THR A 99 4.76 -4.75 -1.62
N PHE A 100 4.44 -4.27 -2.83
CA PHE A 100 3.11 -4.42 -3.41
C PHE A 100 2.72 -5.89 -3.57
N ASN A 101 3.59 -6.72 -4.15
CA ASN A 101 3.37 -8.17 -4.27
C ASN A 101 3.22 -8.86 -2.89
N ALA A 102 3.94 -8.40 -1.86
CA ALA A 102 3.77 -8.93 -0.51
C ALA A 102 2.39 -8.59 0.10
N LEU A 103 1.80 -7.44 -0.24
CA LEU A 103 0.41 -7.10 0.09
C LEU A 103 -0.57 -7.99 -0.67
N GLU A 104 -0.37 -8.16 -1.99
CA GLU A 104 -1.18 -9.03 -2.84
C GLU A 104 -1.24 -10.48 -2.35
N LEU A 105 -0.11 -11.01 -1.84
CA LEU A 105 0.01 -12.36 -1.30
C LEU A 105 -0.46 -12.49 0.16
N GLY A 106 -0.83 -11.38 0.81
CA GLY A 106 -1.25 -11.36 2.22
C GLY A 106 -0.12 -11.58 3.22
N GLN A 107 1.15 -11.40 2.81
CA GLN A 107 2.30 -11.37 3.71
C GLN A 107 2.35 -10.05 4.49
N LEU A 108 1.86 -8.98 3.86
CA LEU A 108 1.55 -7.69 4.46
C LEU A 108 0.03 -7.48 4.53
N ASP A 109 -0.39 -6.64 5.46
CA ASP A 109 -1.72 -6.02 5.46
C ASP A 109 -1.60 -4.54 5.11
N GLU A 110 -2.73 -3.87 4.94
CA GLU A 110 -2.80 -2.46 4.58
C GLU A 110 -2.02 -1.56 5.56
N GLU A 111 -2.18 -1.77 6.87
CA GLU A 111 -1.50 -0.96 7.89
C GLU A 111 0.03 -1.07 7.79
N ARG A 112 0.54 -2.30 7.63
CA ARG A 112 1.98 -2.55 7.50
C ARG A 112 2.52 -2.02 6.17
N ALA A 113 1.77 -2.12 5.07
CA ALA A 113 2.17 -1.53 3.80
C ALA A 113 2.25 0.01 3.87
N GLN A 114 1.25 0.65 4.50
CA GLN A 114 1.27 2.11 4.75
C GLN A 114 2.48 2.53 5.61
N ALA A 115 2.83 1.72 6.62
CA ALA A 115 4.00 1.97 7.46
C ALA A 115 5.30 1.89 6.66
N VAL A 116 5.44 0.95 5.73
CA VAL A 116 6.60 0.86 4.82
C VAL A 116 6.71 2.13 3.97
N VAL A 117 5.65 2.49 3.26
CA VAL A 117 5.63 3.68 2.37
C VAL A 117 5.98 4.95 3.14
N LYS A 118 5.44 5.12 4.35
CA LYS A 118 5.72 6.28 5.20
C LYS A 118 7.21 6.44 5.52
N GLU A 119 7.95 5.35 5.71
CA GLU A 119 9.37 5.42 6.08
C GLU A 119 10.27 5.74 4.89
N VAL A 120 9.77 5.58 3.66
CA VAL A 120 10.52 5.86 2.42
C VAL A 120 10.00 7.06 1.64
N SER A 121 8.95 7.74 2.12
CA SER A 121 8.26 8.80 1.38
C SER A 121 9.12 10.01 1.01
N TRP A 122 10.25 10.18 1.71
CA TRP A 122 11.22 11.27 1.53
C TRP A 122 12.39 10.90 0.61
N LEU A 123 12.53 9.61 0.26
CA LEU A 123 13.56 9.14 -0.67
C LEU A 123 13.21 9.46 -2.12
N THR A 124 14.19 9.39 -3.01
CA THR A 124 13.94 9.38 -4.47
C THR A 124 13.31 8.05 -4.91
N PRO A 125 12.64 7.98 -6.07
CA PRO A 125 12.12 6.73 -6.64
C PRO A 125 13.17 5.61 -6.69
N GLU A 126 14.40 5.94 -7.08
CA GLU A 126 15.50 4.98 -7.19
C GLU A 126 15.84 4.36 -5.83
N HIS A 127 16.02 5.19 -4.80
CA HIS A 127 16.29 4.70 -3.45
C HIS A 127 15.09 3.94 -2.86
N ARG A 128 13.85 4.31 -3.20
CA ARG A 128 12.66 3.52 -2.81
C ARG A 128 12.71 2.11 -3.40
N GLY A 129 13.08 1.98 -4.68
CA GLY A 129 13.27 0.69 -5.33
C GLY A 129 14.38 -0.16 -4.69
N GLU A 130 15.47 0.47 -4.24
CA GLU A 130 16.53 -0.22 -3.50
C GLU A 130 16.05 -0.72 -2.12
N VAL A 131 15.32 0.10 -1.36
CA VAL A 131 14.70 -0.34 -0.10
C VAL A 131 13.72 -1.48 -0.35
N ASP A 132 12.91 -1.40 -1.40
CA ASP A 132 11.95 -2.44 -1.77
C ASP A 132 12.64 -3.78 -2.04
N ALA A 133 13.74 -3.76 -2.82
CA ALA A 133 14.54 -4.95 -3.09
C ALA A 133 15.18 -5.53 -1.81
N LEU A 134 15.65 -4.68 -0.89
CA LEU A 134 16.22 -5.11 0.40
C LEU A 134 15.17 -5.72 1.34
N MET A 135 13.91 -5.28 1.22
CA MET A 135 12.79 -5.75 2.04
C MET A 135 12.09 -6.98 1.47
N ALA A 136 12.31 -7.31 0.20
CA ALA A 136 11.70 -8.46 -0.47
C ALA A 136 11.86 -9.76 0.34
N GLY A 137 10.73 -10.40 0.66
CA GLY A 137 10.69 -11.65 1.44
C GLY A 137 11.02 -11.51 2.93
N ARG A 138 11.12 -10.28 3.47
CA ARG A 138 11.50 -10.03 4.88
C ARG A 138 10.36 -9.46 5.73
N PHE A 139 9.12 -9.64 5.30
CA PHE A 139 7.93 -9.09 5.94
C PHE A 139 7.33 -9.98 7.04
N GLU A 140 7.55 -11.29 6.96
CA GLU A 140 6.93 -12.27 7.86
C GLU A 140 7.37 -12.11 9.32
N GLY A 141 6.43 -12.28 10.25
CA GLY A 141 6.68 -12.20 11.69
C GLY A 141 7.01 -10.79 12.24
N LEU A 142 6.97 -9.75 11.39
CA LEU A 142 7.23 -8.38 11.82
C LEU A 142 5.93 -7.64 12.11
N GLY A 143 5.74 -7.25 13.37
CA GLY A 143 4.73 -6.27 13.74
C GLY A 143 5.04 -4.88 13.15
N PRO A 144 4.03 -3.99 13.03
CA PRO A 144 4.16 -2.71 12.33
C PRO A 144 5.37 -1.87 12.76
N ARG A 145 5.63 -1.75 14.07
CA ARG A 145 6.75 -0.97 14.61
C ARG A 145 8.13 -1.55 14.22
N LYS A 146 8.29 -2.88 14.28
CA LYS A 146 9.55 -3.54 13.92
C LYS A 146 9.80 -3.46 12.42
N LEU A 147 8.74 -3.59 11.61
CA LEU A 147 8.81 -3.42 10.17
C LEU A 147 9.26 -2.00 9.82
N ALA A 148 8.57 -0.98 10.35
CA ALA A 148 8.94 0.42 10.14
C ALA A 148 10.38 0.72 10.53
N GLY A 149 10.85 0.21 11.68
CA GLY A 149 12.24 0.39 12.11
C GLY A 149 13.26 -0.23 11.15
N LYS A 150 12.97 -1.42 10.59
CA LYS A 150 13.86 -2.05 9.58
C LYS A 150 13.90 -1.25 8.27
N VAL A 151 12.73 -0.83 7.78
CA VAL A 151 12.62 -0.02 6.55
C VAL A 151 13.38 1.29 6.71
N ARG A 152 13.18 1.97 7.84
CA ARG A 152 13.89 3.20 8.19
C ARG A 152 15.40 3.01 8.19
N ALA A 153 15.89 1.95 8.82
CA ALA A 153 17.34 1.68 8.88
C ALA A 153 17.95 1.38 7.49
N HIS A 154 17.17 0.88 6.54
CA HIS A 154 17.59 0.77 5.15
C HIS A 154 17.57 2.13 4.45
N ALA A 155 16.49 2.89 4.59
CA ALA A 155 16.33 4.24 4.02
C ALA A 155 17.46 5.19 4.45
N GLU A 156 17.73 5.29 5.76
CA GLU A 156 18.78 6.16 6.33
C GLU A 156 20.19 5.76 5.88
N ARG A 157 20.42 4.47 5.59
CA ARG A 157 21.72 4.00 5.10
C ARG A 157 21.95 4.41 3.64
N LEU A 158 20.89 4.46 2.83
CA LEU A 158 20.97 4.84 1.42
C LEU A 158 21.11 6.36 1.25
N ASP A 159 20.43 7.15 2.09
CA ASP A 159 20.54 8.60 2.05
C ASP A 159 20.77 9.18 3.46
N GLN A 160 22.04 9.25 3.83
CA GLN A 160 22.45 9.82 5.12
C GLN A 160 22.22 11.32 5.20
N HIS A 161 22.31 12.05 4.08
CA HIS A 161 22.14 13.50 4.07
C HIS A 161 20.66 13.86 4.27
N GLY A 162 19.75 13.24 3.50
CA GLY A 162 18.31 13.40 3.69
C GLY A 162 17.82 12.92 5.06
N ALA A 163 18.49 11.93 5.66
CA ALA A 163 18.20 11.49 7.03
C ALA A 163 18.53 12.55 8.10
N VAL A 164 19.57 13.36 7.89
CA VAL A 164 19.94 14.45 8.81
C VAL A 164 18.94 15.59 8.70
N GLU A 165 18.60 16.04 7.49
CA GLU A 165 17.63 17.13 7.26
C GLU A 165 16.24 16.84 7.86
N ARG A 166 15.87 15.56 8.02
CA ARG A 166 14.60 15.15 8.64
C ARG A 166 14.58 15.26 10.17
N ASN A 167 15.75 15.22 10.81
CA ASN A 167 15.89 15.21 12.26
C ASN A 167 16.24 16.58 12.85
N GLU A 168 16.46 17.59 12.01
CA GLU A 168 16.58 19.01 12.37
C GLU A 168 15.20 19.68 12.47
#